data_AF-T1A8K7-F1
#
_entry.id   AF-T1A8K7-F1
#
_cell.length_a   1.000
_cell.length_b   1.000
_cell.length_c   1.000
_cell.angle_alpha   90.00
_cell.angle_beta   90.00
_cell.angle_gamma   90.00
#
_symmetry.space_group_name_H-M   'P 1'
#
loop_
_entity.id
_entity.type
_entity.pdbx_description
1 polymer ?
#
loop_
_entity_poly.entity_id
_entity_poly.type
_entity_poly.pdbx_seq_one_letter_code
_entity_poly.pdbx_strand_id
1 'polypeptide(L)'
;MFISWLYYKELNALQMGDEYARSVGVNVNATKGMFLIVTALGVSAAVSISGLIGFVGLIIPHISRLIFGGTNKYVIPSSALIGATFLLLCNDIARNIVKQEALPIGIITGLLGVPIFVLLMLKISRGSYEA
;
A
#
# COMPACT_ATOMS: atom_id res chain seq x y z
N MET A 1 7.80 3.83 -7.95
CA MET A 1 7.31 2.50 -8.37
C MET A 1 8.39 1.67 -9.06
N PHE A 2 8.99 2.13 -10.16
CA PHE A 2 10.07 1.40 -10.87
C PHE A 2 11.29 1.13 -9.97
N ILE A 3 11.77 2.16 -9.27
CA ILE A 3 12.87 2.05 -8.29
C ILE A 3 12.55 0.98 -7.24
N SER A 4 11.34 1.02 -6.68
CA SER A 4 10.91 0.08 -5.65
C SER A 4 10.89 -1.36 -6.16
N TRP A 5 10.46 -1.56 -7.40
CA TRP A 5 10.44 -2.89 -8.02
C TRP A 5 11.84 -3.42 -8.31
N LEU A 6 12.78 -2.57 -8.71
CA LEU A 6 14.17 -2.98 -8.95
C LEU A 6 14.85 -3.49 -7.65
N TYR A 7 14.54 -2.84 -6.52
CA TYR A 7 15.07 -3.16 -5.19
C TYR A 7 14.24 -4.20 -4.41
N TYR A 8 13.48 -5.06 -5.10
CA TYR A 8 12.58 -6.01 -4.44
C TYR A 8 13.33 -7.04 -3.57
N LYS A 9 14.59 -7.37 -3.89
CA LYS A 9 15.39 -8.37 -3.15
C LYS A 9 15.82 -7.82 -1.80
N GLU A 10 16.29 -6.59 -1.78
CA GLU A 10 16.69 -5.85 -0.60
C GLU A 10 15.48 -5.62 0.31
N LEU A 11 14.34 -5.25 -0.27
CA LEU A 11 13.07 -5.12 0.47
C LEU A 11 12.60 -6.47 1.05
N ASN A 12 12.77 -7.58 0.33
CA ASN A 12 12.47 -8.91 0.86
C ASN A 12 13.41 -9.29 2.01
N ALA A 13 14.70 -8.99 1.89
CA ALA A 13 15.66 -9.25 2.97
C ALA A 13 15.35 -8.42 4.21
N LEU A 14 15.01 -7.14 4.04
CA LEU A 14 14.56 -6.25 5.12
C LEU A 14 13.29 -6.76 5.81
N GLN A 15 12.39 -7.43 5.07
CA GLN A 15 11.19 -8.04 5.65
C GLN A 15 11.51 -9.21 6.61
N MET A 16 12.67 -9.87 6.47
CA MET A 16 13.13 -10.92 7.39
C MET A 16 13.87 -10.37 8.62
N GLY A 17 14.09 -9.05 8.69
CA GLY A 17 14.76 -8.37 9.79
C GLY A 17 16.08 -7.74 9.40
N ASP A 18 16.50 -6.75 10.17
CA ASP A 18 17.70 -5.95 9.90
C ASP A 18 18.99 -6.78 9.98
N GLU A 19 19.08 -7.74 10.92
CA GLU A 19 20.25 -8.61 11.07
C GLU A 19 20.42 -9.53 9.86
N TYR A 20 19.33 -10.19 9.44
CA TYR A 20 19.34 -11.04 8.25
C TYR A 20 19.71 -10.24 7.00
N ALA A 21 19.10 -9.07 6.81
CA ALA A 21 19.40 -8.20 5.67
C ALA A 21 20.90 -7.81 5.63
N ARG A 22 21.51 -7.48 6.78
CA ARG A 22 22.95 -7.22 6.85
C ARG A 22 23.79 -8.46 6.51
N SER A 23 23.39 -9.64 6.98
CA SER A 23 24.13 -10.89 6.70
C SER A 23 24.17 -11.25 5.20
N VAL A 24 23.15 -10.87 4.43
CA VAL A 24 23.08 -11.11 2.98
C VAL A 24 23.63 -9.93 2.17
N GLY A 25 24.31 -8.98 2.82
CA GLY A 25 25.03 -7.88 2.17
C GLY A 25 24.20 -6.64 1.86
N VAL A 26 22.98 -6.51 2.40
CA VAL A 26 22.16 -5.31 2.22
C VAL A 26 22.66 -4.20 3.15
N ASN A 27 22.92 -3.02 2.59
CA ASN A 27 23.17 -1.82 3.39
C ASN A 27 21.85 -1.27 3.94
N VAL A 28 21.39 -1.85 5.06
CA VAL A 28 20.08 -1.56 5.67
C VAL A 28 19.82 -0.07 5.86
N ASN A 29 20.77 0.69 6.40
CA ASN A 29 20.60 2.10 6.70
C ASN A 29 20.46 2.93 5.41
N ALA A 30 21.31 2.66 4.41
CA ALA A 30 21.23 3.34 3.11
C ALA A 30 19.93 2.99 2.37
N THR A 31 19.54 1.71 2.35
CA THR A 31 18.30 1.26 1.70
C THR A 31 17.07 1.90 2.37
N LYS A 32 16.97 1.89 3.71
CA LYS A 32 15.86 2.55 4.44
C LYS A 32 15.81 4.05 4.16
N GLY A 33 16.95 4.73 4.22
CA GLY A 33 17.03 6.17 3.93
C GLY A 33 16.62 6.51 2.50
N MET A 34 17.11 5.75 1.51
CA MET A 34 16.72 5.93 0.11
C MET A 34 15.21 5.75 -0.08
N PHE A 35 14.63 4.68 0.48
CA PHE A 35 13.20 4.43 0.35
C PHE A 35 12.35 5.47 1.05
N LEU A 36 12.75 5.97 2.22
CA LEU A 36 12.08 7.10 2.89
C LEU A 36 11.99 8.31 1.96
N ILE A 37 13.10 8.71 1.34
CA ILE A 37 13.13 9.85 0.41
C ILE A 37 12.24 9.58 -0.81
N VAL A 38 12.38 8.42 -1.45
CA VAL A 38 11.60 8.06 -2.65
C VAL A 38 10.10 8.01 -2.35
N THR A 39 9.69 7.42 -1.22
CA THR A 39 8.28 7.36 -0.83
C THR A 39 7.75 8.71 -0.40
N ALA A 40 8.52 9.50 0.36
CA ALA A 40 8.10 10.82 0.80
C ALA A 40 7.86 11.74 -0.40
N LEU A 41 8.79 11.77 -1.36
CA LEU A 41 8.63 12.55 -2.59
C LEU A 41 7.45 12.06 -3.44
N GLY A 42 7.33 10.75 -3.65
CA GLY A 42 6.24 10.18 -4.45
C GLY A 42 4.85 10.41 -3.85
N VAL A 43 4.71 10.21 -2.53
CA VAL A 43 3.43 10.43 -1.82
C VAL A 43 3.11 11.92 -1.76
N SER A 44 4.09 12.78 -1.45
CA SER A 44 3.86 14.24 -1.37
C SER A 44 3.43 14.82 -2.72
N ALA A 45 4.07 14.40 -3.82
CA ALA A 45 3.67 14.82 -5.17
C ALA A 45 2.23 14.40 -5.50
N ALA A 46 1.84 13.17 -5.14
CA ALA A 46 0.47 12.69 -5.37
C ALA A 46 -0.56 13.45 -4.52
N VAL A 47 -0.28 13.67 -3.24
CA VAL A 47 -1.17 14.37 -2.29
C VAL A 47 -1.32 15.84 -2.66
N SER A 48 -0.27 16.49 -3.16
CA SER A 48 -0.33 17.89 -3.60
C SER A 48 -1.33 18.13 -4.75
N ILE A 49 -1.60 17.11 -5.56
CA ILE A 49 -2.51 17.21 -6.72
C ILE A 49 -3.92 16.71 -6.37
N SER A 50 -3.99 15.59 -5.65
CA SER A 50 -5.24 14.87 -5.40
C SER A 50 -5.88 15.15 -4.03
N GLY A 51 -5.16 15.86 -3.15
CA GLY A 51 -5.56 16.02 -1.76
C GLY A 51 -5.29 14.76 -0.93
N LEU A 52 -5.82 14.74 0.29
CA LEU A 52 -5.59 13.65 1.24
C LEU A 52 -6.48 12.44 0.89
N ILE A 53 -5.82 11.29 0.67
CA ILE A 53 -6.47 10.00 0.41
C ILE A 53 -6.06 9.02 1.51
N GLY A 54 -7.04 8.53 2.28
CA GLY A 54 -6.81 7.59 3.38
C GLY A 54 -6.92 6.13 2.96
N PHE A 55 -6.44 5.22 3.83
CA PHE A 55 -6.66 3.77 3.82
C PHE A 55 -6.07 2.96 2.66
N VAL A 56 -5.93 3.52 1.45
CA VAL A 56 -5.44 2.82 0.26
C VAL A 56 -4.05 2.21 0.50
N GLY A 57 -3.13 2.97 1.09
CA GLY A 57 -1.77 2.51 1.39
C GLY A 57 -1.68 1.39 2.42
N LEU A 58 -2.73 1.18 3.22
CA LEU A 58 -2.78 0.09 4.20
C LEU A 58 -3.43 -1.16 3.60
N ILE A 59 -4.56 -0.97 2.93
CA ILE A 59 -5.43 -2.07 2.48
C ILE A 59 -4.87 -2.76 1.23
N ILE A 60 -4.49 -1.97 0.22
CA ILE A 60 -4.12 -2.50 -1.09
C ILE A 60 -2.91 -3.45 -1.03
N PRO A 61 -1.78 -3.12 -0.36
CA PRO A 61 -0.67 -4.05 -0.27
C PRO A 61 -1.00 -5.32 0.53
N HIS A 62 -1.94 -5.26 1.47
CA HIS A 62 -2.40 -6.45 2.19
C HIS A 62 -3.24 -7.35 1.30
N ILE A 63 -4.19 -6.79 0.53
CA ILE A 63 -4.98 -7.54 -0.45
C ILE A 63 -4.05 -8.18 -1.49
N SER A 64 -3.10 -7.41 -2.01
CA SER A 64 -2.09 -7.90 -2.95
C SER A 64 -1.29 -9.07 -2.36
N ARG A 65 -0.85 -8.98 -1.09
CA ARG A 65 -0.15 -10.08 -0.40
C ARG A 65 -1.01 -11.33 -0.22
N LEU A 66 -2.31 -11.17 0.03
CA LEU A 66 -3.24 -12.30 0.15
C LEU A 66 -3.47 -13.02 -1.18
N ILE A 67 -3.48 -12.29 -2.30
CA ILE A 67 -3.76 -12.85 -3.63
C ILE A 67 -2.49 -13.40 -4.30
N PHE A 68 -1.37 -12.65 -4.23
CA PHE A 68 -0.14 -12.93 -5.00
C PHE A 68 1.03 -13.43 -4.14
N GLY A 69 0.84 -13.55 -2.83
CA GLY A 69 1.85 -14.00 -1.87
C GLY A 69 2.72 -12.89 -1.29
N GLY A 70 3.66 -13.26 -0.42
CA GLY A 70 4.44 -12.31 0.41
C GLY A 70 5.65 -11.65 -0.26
N THR A 71 6.00 -12.03 -1.49
CA THR A 71 7.22 -11.57 -2.17
C THR A 71 7.03 -10.20 -2.82
N ASN A 72 7.87 -9.22 -2.46
CA ASN A 72 7.75 -7.84 -2.95
C ASN A 72 7.87 -7.69 -4.48
N LYS A 73 8.48 -8.67 -5.16
CA LYS A 73 8.50 -8.78 -6.64
C LYS A 73 7.11 -8.69 -7.26
N TYR A 74 6.13 -9.33 -6.64
CA TYR A 74 4.75 -9.37 -7.12
C TYR A 74 3.88 -8.35 -6.40
N VAL A 75 4.12 -8.13 -5.11
CA VAL A 75 3.32 -7.20 -4.30
C VAL A 75 3.42 -5.78 -4.83
N ILE A 76 4.61 -5.29 -5.17
CA ILE A 76 4.81 -3.91 -5.65
C ILE A 76 4.02 -3.61 -6.93
N PRO A 77 4.16 -4.38 -8.04
CA PRO A 77 3.41 -4.09 -9.26
C PRO A 77 1.91 -4.38 -9.12
N SER A 78 1.52 -5.47 -8.44
CA SER A 78 0.10 -5.79 -8.27
C SER A 78 -0.62 -4.80 -7.36
N SER A 79 0.01 -4.32 -6.28
CA SER A 79 -0.56 -3.29 -5.41
C SER A 79 -0.83 -2.00 -6.16
N ALA A 80 0.08 -1.61 -7.07
CA ALA A 80 -0.15 -0.41 -7.87
C ALA A 80 -1.34 -0.57 -8.84
N LEU A 81 -1.46 -1.72 -9.49
CA LEU A 81 -2.58 -2.01 -10.39
C LEU A 81 -3.90 -2.06 -9.62
N ILE A 82 -3.97 -2.86 -8.54
CA ILE A 82 -5.17 -2.95 -7.70
C ILE A 82 -5.54 -1.58 -7.13
N GLY A 83 -4.56 -0.83 -6.64
CA GLY A 83 -4.78 0.51 -6.08
C GLY A 83 -5.29 1.51 -7.11
N ALA A 84 -4.73 1.50 -8.33
CA ALA A 84 -5.19 2.35 -9.42
C ALA A 84 -6.63 2.01 -9.83
N THR A 85 -6.95 0.72 -10.00
CA THR A 85 -8.32 0.27 -10.30
C THR A 85 -9.29 0.64 -9.19
N PHE A 86 -8.90 0.42 -7.92
CA PHE A 86 -9.73 0.78 -6.76
C PHE A 86 -10.03 2.27 -6.70
N LEU A 87 -9.01 3.12 -6.93
CA LEU A 87 -9.18 4.57 -6.95
C LEU A 87 -10.06 5.04 -8.12
N LEU A 88 -9.92 4.45 -9.30
CA LEU A 88 -10.78 4.75 -10.45
C LEU A 88 -12.24 4.41 -10.16
N LEU A 89 -12.51 3.26 -9.56
CA LEU A 89 -13.86 2.87 -9.14
C LEU A 89 -14.42 3.82 -8.08
N CYS A 90 -13.62 4.19 -7.07
CA CYS A 90 -14.04 5.17 -6.06
C CYS A 90 -14.34 6.53 -6.68
N ASN A 91 -13.54 6.98 -7.64
CA ASN A 91 -13.77 8.23 -8.36
C ASN A 91 -15.06 8.19 -9.20
N ASP A 92 -15.35 7.08 -9.89
CA ASP A 92 -16.59 6.92 -10.66
C ASP A 92 -17.83 6.95 -9.75
N ILE A 93 -17.77 6.21 -8.63
CA ILE A 93 -18.82 6.20 -7.61
C ILE A 93 -19.02 7.61 -7.02
N ALA A 94 -17.94 8.31 -6.68
CA ALA A 94 -18.01 9.67 -6.13
C ALA A 94 -18.72 10.63 -7.09
N ARG A 95 -18.45 10.53 -8.39
CA ARG A 95 -19.07 11.37 -9.43
C ARG A 95 -20.53 11.03 -9.71
N ASN A 96 -20.93 9.77 -9.55
CA ASN A 96 -22.29 9.31 -9.82
C ASN A 96 -23.27 9.57 -8.67
N ILE A 97 -22.81 9.60 -7.42
CA ILE A 97 -23.71 9.75 -6.24
C ILE A 97 -24.21 11.19 -6.08
N VAL A 98 -23.37 12.22 -6.32
CA VAL A 98 -23.76 13.62 -6.10
C VAL A 98 -23.64 14.41 -7.40
N LYS A 99 -24.79 14.71 -8.00
CA LYS A 99 -24.91 15.43 -9.28
C LYS A 99 -24.50 16.91 -9.24
N GLN A 100 -24.28 17.52 -8.06
CA GLN A 100 -24.06 18.97 -7.93
C GLN A 100 -22.89 19.40 -7.01
N GLU A 101 -22.26 18.50 -6.24
CA GLU A 101 -21.07 18.81 -5.44
C GLU A 101 -20.01 17.73 -5.63
N ALA A 102 -18.76 18.16 -5.85
CA ALA A 102 -17.61 17.28 -5.99
C ALA A 102 -17.24 16.71 -4.61
N LEU A 103 -17.79 15.54 -4.26
CA LEU A 103 -17.38 14.80 -3.07
C LEU A 103 -15.88 14.49 -3.14
N PRO A 104 -15.10 14.81 -2.10
CA PRO A 104 -13.71 14.39 -2.02
C PRO A 104 -13.61 12.87 -2.04
N ILE A 105 -12.83 12.33 -2.97
CA ILE A 105 -12.59 10.87 -3.08
C ILE A 105 -12.05 10.25 -1.79
N GLY A 106 -11.41 11.05 -0.93
CA GLY A 106 -10.96 10.66 0.41
C GLY A 106 -12.09 10.15 1.32
N ILE A 107 -13.30 10.71 1.19
CA ILE A 107 -14.46 10.30 2.00
C ILE A 107 -14.95 8.92 1.53
N ILE A 108 -15.10 8.73 0.22
CA ILE A 108 -15.55 7.45 -0.36
C ILE A 108 -14.53 6.33 -0.06
N THR A 109 -13.24 6.61 -0.27
CA THR A 109 -12.17 5.66 0.05
C THR A 109 -12.08 5.35 1.54
N GLY A 110 -12.38 6.31 2.42
CA GLY A 110 -12.48 6.08 3.86
C GLY A 110 -13.67 5.20 4.24
N LEU A 111 -14.86 5.49 3.71
CA LEU A 111 -16.08 4.72 3.96
C LEU A 111 -15.96 3.26 3.50
N LEU A 112 -15.34 3.02 2.36
CA LEU A 112 -15.08 1.66 1.87
C LEU A 112 -13.87 1.03 2.56
N GLY A 113 -12.85 1.82 2.85
CA GLY A 113 -11.59 1.34 3.39
C GLY A 113 -11.68 0.90 4.86
N VAL A 114 -12.37 1.65 5.71
CA VAL A 114 -12.51 1.34 7.14
C VAL A 114 -13.10 -0.06 7.37
N PRO A 115 -14.25 -0.45 6.77
CA PRO A 115 -14.80 -1.79 6.93
C PRO A 115 -13.84 -2.89 6.47
N ILE A 116 -13.17 -2.70 5.32
CA ILE A 116 -12.22 -3.66 4.77
C ILE A 116 -11.01 -3.82 5.70
N PHE A 117 -10.48 -2.70 6.21
CA PHE A 117 -9.36 -2.71 7.14
C PHE A 117 -9.72 -3.44 8.44
N VAL A 118 -10.90 -3.17 9.02
CA VAL A 118 -11.38 -3.85 10.22
C VAL A 118 -11.54 -5.36 9.97
N LEU A 119 -12.13 -5.76 8.83
CA LEU A 119 -12.27 -7.17 8.46
C LEU A 119 -10.92 -7.88 8.33
N LEU A 120 -9.93 -7.23 7.69
CA LEU A 120 -8.57 -7.75 7.59
C LEU A 120 -7.93 -7.92 8.97
N MET A 121 -8.09 -6.92 9.84
CA MET A 121 -7.51 -6.95 11.19
C MET A 121 -8.11 -8.06 12.06
N LEU A 122 -9.44 -8.24 12.01
CA LEU A 122 -10.13 -9.32 12.71
C LEU A 122 -9.70 -10.71 12.23
N LYS A 123 -9.48 -10.88 10.92
CA LYS A 123 -9.00 -12.14 10.35
C LYS A 123 -7.59 -12.47 10.83
N ILE A 124 -6.69 -11.49 10.86
CA ILE A 124 -5.32 -11.66 11.35
C ILE A 124 -5.32 -12.00 12.85
N SER A 125 -6.13 -11.28 13.65
CA SER A 125 -6.23 -11.52 15.10
C SER A 125 -6.76 -12.91 15.46
N ARG A 126 -7.65 -13.48 14.64
CA ARG A 126 -8.20 -14.84 14.88
C ARG A 126 -7.20 -15.96 14.56
N GLY A 127 -6.27 -15.74 13.62
CA GLY A 127 -5.24 -16.73 13.28
C GLY A 127 -4.18 -16.97 14.37
N SER A 128 -4.12 -16.14 15.41
CA SER A 128 -3.17 -16.29 16.53
C SER A 128 -3.72 -17.07 17.73
N TYR A 129 -4.97 -17.54 17.70
CA TYR A 129 -5.58 -18.31 18.80
C TYR A 129 -5.81 -19.79 18.47
N GLU A 130 -5.45 -20.26 17.28
CA GLU A 130 -5.56 -21.68 16.87
C GLU A 130 -4.19 -22.37 16.69
N ALA A 131 -3.12 -21.84 17.30
CA ALA A 131 -1.79 -22.48 17.33
C ALA A 131 -1.39 -22.85 18.76
#